data_AF-A0A0C2D1N4-F1
#
_entry.id   AF-A0A0C2D1N4-F1
#
_cell.length_a   1.000
_cell.length_b   1.000
_cell.length_c   1.000
_cell.angle_alpha   90.00
_cell.angle_beta   90.00
_cell.angle_gamma   90.00
#
_symmetry.space_group_name_H-M   'P 1'
#
loop_
_entity.id
_entity.type
_entity.pdbx_description
1 polymer ?
#
loop_
_entity_poly.entity_id
_entity_poly.type
_entity_poly.pdbx_seq_one_letter_code
_entity_poly.pdbx_strand_id
1 'polypeptide(L)'
;MFDMFKDSFNMSCDTREEQLAEVEALKSVYDESRVVIDDDPLVCGRISIEMEPLSKPLTVVANTEQGRHSAELSTLPPLNLVFRLPLEYPVVSPELSIECEWMDDSLISVIENRLADVCKENLGMSVLYFCCETVIEIVQGAVRELTEICLDSVPYGKKHEGYERYERILLDRALDQMADVVPCPRKTCQNPVLVSER
;
A
#
# COMPACT_ATOMS: atom_id res chain seq x y z
N MET A 1 16.96 -55.63 -1.00
CA MET A 1 16.74 -55.38 -2.45
C MET A 1 15.37 -54.75 -2.57
N PHE A 2 15.14 -53.62 -1.90
CA PHE A 2 15.56 -52.25 -2.27
C PHE A 2 14.90 -51.82 -3.59
N ASP A 3 13.61 -51.45 -3.49
CA ASP A 3 13.07 -50.28 -4.17
C ASP A 3 11.92 -49.73 -3.30
N MET A 4 12.29 -48.87 -2.36
CA MET A 4 11.41 -48.11 -1.45
C MET A 4 11.70 -46.60 -1.55
N PHE A 5 12.28 -46.13 -2.67
CA PHE A 5 12.66 -44.73 -2.84
C PHE A 5 12.55 -44.30 -4.31
N LYS A 6 11.32 -44.34 -4.84
CA LYS A 6 10.90 -43.49 -5.95
C LYS A 6 9.51 -43.02 -5.60
N ASP A 7 9.45 -41.84 -4.98
CA ASP A 7 8.37 -40.84 -5.09
C ASP A 7 8.59 -39.78 -4.01
N SER A 8 9.73 -39.09 -4.07
CA SER A 8 10.00 -37.93 -3.21
C SER A 8 10.65 -36.78 -3.97
N PHE A 9 10.42 -36.70 -5.29
CA PHE A 9 11.00 -35.65 -6.12
C PHE A 9 10.12 -35.36 -7.34
N ASN A 10 8.86 -34.97 -7.11
CA ASN A 10 8.03 -34.30 -8.13
C ASN A 10 6.86 -33.51 -7.52
N MET A 11 7.11 -32.66 -6.52
CA MET A 11 6.08 -31.78 -5.90
C MET A 11 6.44 -30.28 -5.92
N SER A 12 7.54 -29.88 -6.59
CA SER A 12 7.93 -28.46 -6.67
C SER A 12 7.57 -27.78 -7.99
N CYS A 13 7.09 -28.53 -8.99
CA CYS A 13 6.76 -27.98 -10.32
C CYS A 13 5.32 -27.47 -10.37
N ASP A 14 4.38 -28.22 -9.78
CA ASP A 14 2.95 -27.90 -9.84
C ASP A 14 2.63 -26.57 -9.14
N THR A 15 3.21 -26.31 -7.95
CA THR A 15 2.87 -25.09 -7.19
C THR A 15 3.35 -23.81 -7.86
N ARG A 16 4.53 -23.81 -8.49
CA ARG A 16 5.04 -22.61 -9.20
C ARG A 16 4.27 -22.36 -10.50
N GLU A 17 3.90 -23.42 -11.22
CA GLU A 17 3.04 -23.28 -12.39
C GLU A 17 1.66 -22.75 -12.01
N GLU A 18 1.07 -23.23 -10.92
CA GLU A 18 -0.19 -22.72 -10.35
C GLU A 18 -0.09 -21.24 -9.96
N GLN A 19 0.99 -20.83 -9.28
CA GLN A 19 1.25 -19.44 -8.92
C GLN A 19 1.30 -18.53 -10.14
N LEU A 20 2.08 -18.91 -11.16
CA LEU A 20 2.21 -18.13 -12.38
C LEU A 20 0.92 -18.10 -13.18
N ALA A 21 0.17 -19.21 -13.23
CA ALA A 21 -1.12 -19.28 -13.90
C ALA A 21 -2.17 -18.37 -13.24
N GLU A 22 -2.22 -18.32 -11.91
CA GLU A 22 -3.10 -17.40 -11.17
C GLU A 22 -2.77 -15.95 -11.47
N VAL A 23 -1.48 -15.59 -11.39
CA VAL A 23 -1.03 -14.22 -11.62
C VAL A 23 -1.24 -13.79 -13.07
N GLU A 24 -1.05 -14.68 -14.02
CA GLU A 24 -1.34 -14.43 -15.42
C GLU A 24 -2.85 -14.27 -15.68
N ALA A 25 -3.69 -15.08 -15.02
CA ALA A 25 -5.13 -14.89 -15.07
C ALA A 25 -5.54 -13.51 -14.52
N LEU A 26 -4.89 -13.04 -13.45
CA LEU A 26 -5.14 -11.70 -12.89
C LEU A 26 -4.76 -10.58 -13.86
N LYS A 27 -3.69 -10.70 -14.65
CA LYS A 27 -3.35 -9.74 -15.72
C LYS A 27 -4.33 -9.77 -16.90
N SER A 28 -5.04 -10.87 -17.08
CA SER A 28 -6.11 -10.93 -18.09
C SER A 28 -7.40 -10.33 -17.57
N VAL A 29 -7.68 -10.47 -16.28
CA VAL A 29 -8.88 -9.94 -15.61
C VAL A 29 -8.74 -8.44 -15.38
N TYR A 30 -7.59 -8.02 -14.85
CA TYR A 30 -7.21 -6.65 -14.63
C TYR A 30 -6.20 -6.25 -15.68
N ASP A 31 -6.28 -5.03 -16.22
CA ASP A 31 -5.30 -4.51 -17.17
C ASP A 31 -3.84 -4.72 -16.69
N GLU A 32 -2.93 -5.08 -17.59
CA GLU A 32 -1.53 -5.40 -17.25
C GLU A 32 -0.82 -4.28 -16.49
N SER A 33 -1.21 -3.02 -16.69
CA SER A 33 -0.65 -1.87 -15.96
C SER A 33 -0.99 -1.88 -14.47
N ARG A 34 -2.01 -2.62 -14.05
CA ARG A 34 -2.49 -2.70 -12.68
C ARG A 34 -1.83 -3.81 -11.88
N VAL A 35 -1.19 -4.77 -12.54
CA VAL A 35 -0.56 -5.94 -11.89
C VAL A 35 0.94 -5.90 -12.12
N VAL A 36 1.69 -5.43 -11.11
CA VAL A 36 3.16 -5.42 -11.16
C VAL A 36 3.68 -6.62 -10.37
N ILE A 37 4.50 -7.44 -11.01
CA ILE A 37 5.03 -8.69 -10.45
C ILE A 37 6.54 -8.60 -10.43
N ASP A 38 7.10 -9.11 -9.34
CA ASP A 38 8.51 -9.40 -9.17
C ASP A 38 8.65 -10.90 -8.90
N ASP A 39 9.37 -11.60 -9.78
CA ASP A 39 9.59 -13.04 -9.74
C ASP A 39 11.08 -13.34 -9.54
N ASP A 40 11.62 -12.97 -8.36
CA ASP A 40 12.94 -13.43 -7.90
C ASP A 40 13.13 -13.17 -6.39
N PRO A 41 13.31 -14.18 -5.50
CA PRO A 41 13.21 -15.63 -5.71
C PRO A 41 11.79 -16.21 -5.51
N LEU A 42 10.87 -15.40 -4.97
CA LEU A 42 9.47 -15.74 -4.71
C LEU A 42 8.58 -14.89 -5.62
N VAL A 43 7.43 -15.44 -6.03
CA VAL A 43 6.45 -14.64 -6.78
C VAL A 43 5.81 -13.64 -5.82
N CYS A 44 6.09 -12.36 -6.02
CA CYS A 44 5.48 -11.27 -5.27
C CYS A 44 5.05 -10.15 -6.20
N GLY A 45 4.25 -9.23 -5.70
CA GLY A 45 3.77 -8.14 -6.53
C GLY A 45 2.77 -7.24 -5.83
N ARG A 46 2.23 -6.32 -6.61
CA ARG A 46 1.14 -5.42 -6.21
C ARG A 46 0.05 -5.47 -7.27
N ILE A 47 -1.19 -5.47 -6.80
CA ILE A 47 -2.39 -5.34 -7.62
C ILE A 47 -3.06 -4.02 -7.26
N SER A 48 -3.13 -3.11 -8.24
CA SER A 48 -3.82 -1.83 -8.12
C SER A 48 -5.32 -2.05 -8.31
N ILE A 49 -6.08 -1.85 -7.24
CA ILE A 49 -7.52 -1.97 -7.16
C ILE A 49 -8.13 -0.57 -7.30
N GLU A 50 -8.71 -0.31 -8.47
CA GLU A 50 -9.50 0.89 -8.73
C GLU A 50 -10.92 0.69 -8.21
N MET A 51 -11.44 1.71 -7.54
CA MET A 51 -12.81 1.72 -7.05
C MET A 51 -13.73 2.28 -8.13
N GLU A 52 -14.95 1.75 -8.18
CA GLU A 52 -16.00 2.36 -9.01
C GLU A 52 -16.27 3.81 -8.59
N PRO A 53 -16.69 4.68 -9.54
CA PRO A 53 -17.09 6.04 -9.23
C PRO A 53 -18.14 6.10 -8.12
N LEU A 54 -17.99 7.06 -7.23
CA LEU A 54 -18.88 7.23 -6.10
C LEU A 54 -20.25 7.71 -6.57
N SER A 55 -21.31 7.11 -6.04
CA SER A 55 -22.68 7.56 -6.32
C SER A 55 -22.99 8.92 -5.69
N LYS A 56 -22.24 9.31 -4.66
CA LYS A 56 -22.27 10.63 -4.00
C LYS A 56 -20.85 11.17 -3.88
N PRO A 57 -20.62 12.49 -4.10
CA PRO A 57 -19.30 13.08 -3.88
C PRO A 57 -18.90 12.92 -2.40
N LEU A 58 -17.65 12.54 -2.17
CA LEU A 58 -17.08 12.40 -0.84
C LEU A 58 -16.24 13.64 -0.53
N THR A 59 -16.41 14.22 0.65
CA THR A 59 -15.62 15.39 1.05
C THR A 59 -14.28 14.92 1.61
N VAL A 60 -13.18 15.28 0.98
CA VAL A 60 -11.83 15.08 1.53
C VAL A 60 -11.41 16.34 2.24
N VAL A 61 -10.88 16.20 3.44
CA VAL A 61 -10.47 17.30 4.30
C VAL A 61 -9.04 17.13 4.76
N ALA A 62 -8.28 18.22 4.71
CA ALA A 62 -6.95 18.34 5.30
C ALA A 62 -6.90 19.62 6.14
N ASN A 63 -6.48 19.48 7.40
CA ASN A 63 -6.21 20.60 8.29
C ASN A 63 -4.72 20.94 8.22
N THR A 64 -4.43 22.14 7.71
CA THR A 64 -3.07 22.69 7.69
C THR A 64 -2.97 23.83 8.70
N GLU A 65 -1.76 24.31 8.97
CA GLU A 65 -1.56 25.53 9.78
C GLU A 65 -2.26 26.77 9.18
N GLN A 66 -2.54 26.76 7.88
CA GLN A 66 -3.19 27.84 7.14
C GLN A 66 -4.73 27.73 7.14
N GLY A 67 -5.28 26.65 7.71
CA GLY A 67 -6.70 26.41 7.83
C GLY A 67 -7.14 25.04 7.29
N ARG A 68 -8.46 24.83 7.33
CA ARG A 68 -9.11 23.63 6.79
C ARG A 68 -9.30 23.75 5.29
N HIS A 69 -8.69 22.84 4.54
CA HIS A 69 -8.90 22.67 3.11
C HIS A 69 -9.85 21.50 2.89
N SER A 70 -10.82 21.68 2.00
CA SER A 70 -11.76 20.62 1.61
C SER A 70 -11.92 20.56 0.11
N ALA A 71 -12.00 19.34 -0.43
CA ALA A 71 -12.29 19.08 -1.84
C ALA A 71 -13.30 17.94 -1.96
N GLU A 72 -14.07 17.93 -3.04
CA GLU A 72 -14.99 16.82 -3.33
C GLU A 72 -14.31 15.83 -4.28
N LEU A 73 -14.36 14.55 -3.92
CA LEU A 73 -13.93 13.45 -4.79
C LEU A 73 -15.16 12.69 -5.29
N SER A 74 -15.22 12.50 -6.61
CA SER A 74 -16.16 11.59 -7.27
C SER A 74 -15.55 10.21 -7.53
N THR A 75 -14.23 10.09 -7.41
CA THR A 75 -13.47 8.85 -7.56
C THR A 75 -12.43 8.74 -6.45
N LEU A 76 -12.18 7.52 -5.99
CA LEU A 76 -11.16 7.26 -4.98
C LEU A 76 -9.83 6.90 -5.65
N PRO A 77 -8.69 7.34 -5.07
CA PRO A 77 -7.39 6.83 -5.50
C PRO A 77 -7.32 5.30 -5.39
N PRO A 78 -6.53 4.63 -6.24
CA PRO A 78 -6.41 3.18 -6.21
C PRO A 78 -5.82 2.70 -4.88
N LEU A 79 -6.31 1.55 -4.42
CA LEU A 79 -5.78 0.83 -3.29
C LEU A 79 -4.89 -0.30 -3.81
N ASN A 80 -3.76 -0.56 -3.17
CA ASN A 80 -2.86 -1.63 -3.62
C ASN A 80 -2.91 -2.82 -2.69
N LEU A 81 -3.21 -4.00 -3.23
CA LEU A 81 -3.01 -5.27 -2.57
C LEU A 81 -1.60 -5.76 -2.88
N VAL A 82 -0.73 -5.76 -1.88
CA VAL A 82 0.63 -6.30 -1.99
C VAL A 82 0.61 -7.74 -1.54
N PHE A 83 1.17 -8.63 -2.36
CA PHE A 83 1.19 -10.06 -2.11
C PHE A 83 2.61 -10.62 -2.22
N ARG A 84 2.90 -11.64 -1.41
CA ARG A 84 4.07 -12.51 -1.56
C ARG A 84 3.62 -13.96 -1.41
N LEU A 85 3.91 -14.77 -2.41
CA LEU A 85 3.53 -16.17 -2.47
C LEU A 85 4.70 -17.04 -1.96
N PRO A 86 4.51 -17.80 -0.87
CA PRO A 86 5.48 -18.83 -0.46
C PRO A 86 5.63 -19.92 -1.51
N LEU A 87 6.71 -20.71 -1.43
CA LEU A 87 6.96 -21.82 -2.37
C LEU A 87 5.86 -22.89 -2.32
N GLU A 88 5.24 -23.06 -1.15
CA GLU A 88 4.19 -24.03 -0.88
C GLU A 88 2.77 -23.49 -1.17
N TYR A 89 2.62 -22.23 -1.60
CA TYR A 89 1.32 -21.70 -2.01
C TYR A 89 0.83 -22.44 -3.28
N PRO A 90 -0.45 -22.84 -3.36
CA PRO A 90 -1.58 -22.41 -2.52
C PRO A 90 -1.89 -23.25 -1.28
N VAL A 91 -1.09 -24.29 -0.99
CA VAL A 91 -1.30 -25.16 0.19
C VAL A 91 -1.11 -24.40 1.51
N VAL A 92 -0.26 -23.37 1.49
CA VAL A 92 -0.12 -22.38 2.57
C VAL A 92 -0.67 -21.03 2.14
N SER A 93 -1.12 -20.24 3.11
CA SER A 93 -1.62 -18.89 2.83
C SER A 93 -0.52 -17.95 2.31
N PRO A 94 -0.87 -17.01 1.41
CA PRO A 94 0.04 -15.97 0.98
C PRO A 94 0.23 -14.91 2.07
N GLU A 95 1.33 -14.17 1.99
CA GLU A 95 1.51 -12.95 2.79
C GLU A 95 0.83 -11.79 2.04
N LEU A 96 -0.17 -11.17 2.67
CA LEU A 96 -0.94 -10.07 2.09
C LEU A 96 -0.82 -8.81 2.95
N SER A 97 -0.78 -7.66 2.31
CA SER A 97 -0.84 -6.35 2.98
C SER A 97 -1.52 -5.30 2.10
N ILE A 98 -2.10 -4.28 2.73
CA ILE A 98 -2.81 -3.20 2.05
C ILE A 98 -1.97 -1.92 2.08
N GLU A 99 -1.69 -1.35 0.91
CA GLU A 99 -1.14 0.00 0.76
C GLU A 99 -2.24 0.93 0.23
N CYS A 100 -2.69 1.87 1.07
CA CYS A 100 -3.71 2.84 0.73
C CYS A 100 -3.36 4.21 1.33
N GLU A 101 -3.60 5.28 0.56
CA GLU A 101 -3.22 6.65 0.94
C GLU A 101 -4.34 7.43 1.64
N TRP A 102 -5.59 7.00 1.46
CA TRP A 102 -6.77 7.75 1.90
C TRP A 102 -7.56 7.04 3.01
N MET A 103 -7.13 5.85 3.41
CA MET A 103 -7.79 5.00 4.39
C MET A 103 -7.03 4.97 5.71
N ASP A 104 -7.76 4.90 6.83
CA ASP A 104 -7.16 4.76 8.15
C ASP A 104 -6.76 3.31 8.48
N ASP A 105 -5.93 3.17 9.53
CA ASP A 105 -5.45 1.87 10.00
C ASP A 105 -6.59 0.96 10.53
N SER A 106 -7.74 1.52 10.92
CA SER A 106 -8.87 0.75 11.44
C SER A 106 -9.53 -0.03 10.31
N LEU A 107 -9.83 0.62 9.19
CA LEU A 107 -10.41 -0.04 8.03
C LEU A 107 -9.39 -0.97 7.35
N ILE A 108 -8.10 -0.59 7.29
CA ILE A 108 -7.03 -1.49 6.83
C ILE A 108 -7.00 -2.77 7.67
N SER A 109 -7.05 -2.66 9.00
CA SER A 109 -7.06 -3.82 9.90
C SER A 109 -8.29 -4.72 9.67
N VAL A 110 -9.46 -4.13 9.39
CA VAL A 110 -10.68 -4.90 9.07
C VAL A 110 -10.48 -5.68 7.77
N ILE A 111 -9.91 -5.05 6.75
CA ILE A 111 -9.60 -5.71 5.46
C ILE A 111 -8.60 -6.84 5.67
N GLU A 112 -7.47 -6.60 6.34
CA GLU A 112 -6.43 -7.60 6.55
C GLU A 112 -6.92 -8.81 7.33
N ASN A 113 -7.74 -8.59 8.37
CA ASN A 113 -8.36 -9.70 9.11
C ASN A 113 -9.29 -10.52 8.22
N ARG A 114 -10.11 -9.86 7.39
CA ARG A 114 -11.02 -10.56 6.49
C ARG A 114 -10.28 -11.30 5.38
N LEU A 115 -9.18 -10.74 4.87
CA LEU A 115 -8.30 -11.42 3.92
C LEU A 115 -7.68 -12.68 4.54
N ALA A 116 -7.23 -12.60 5.78
CA ALA A 116 -6.68 -13.75 6.49
C ALA A 116 -7.71 -14.89 6.64
N ASP A 117 -8.99 -14.56 6.82
CA ASP A 117 -10.07 -15.55 6.85
C ASP A 117 -10.30 -16.17 5.46
N VAL A 118 -10.38 -15.36 4.40
CA VAL A 118 -10.51 -15.83 3.01
C VAL A 118 -9.37 -16.79 2.65
N CYS A 119 -8.12 -16.47 3.01
CA CYS A 119 -6.98 -17.34 2.76
C CYS A 119 -7.05 -18.68 3.53
N LYS A 120 -7.58 -18.69 4.76
CA LYS A 120 -7.73 -19.90 5.56
C LYS A 120 -8.85 -20.80 5.06
N GLU A 121 -9.95 -20.21 4.61
CA GLU A 121 -11.12 -20.95 4.10
C GLU A 121 -10.83 -21.62 2.76
N ASN A 122 -9.85 -21.11 2.00
CA ASN A 122 -9.57 -21.51 0.63
C ASN A 122 -8.14 -22.07 0.43
N LEU A 123 -7.58 -22.72 1.46
CA LEU A 123 -6.27 -23.38 1.35
C LEU A 123 -6.27 -24.45 0.25
N GLY A 124 -5.20 -24.49 -0.53
CA GLY A 124 -5.05 -25.34 -1.71
C GLY A 124 -5.71 -24.79 -2.97
N MET A 125 -6.19 -23.54 -2.96
CA MET A 125 -6.75 -22.87 -4.15
C MET A 125 -6.14 -21.48 -4.35
N SER A 126 -6.24 -20.97 -5.57
CA SER A 126 -5.94 -19.58 -5.93
C SER A 126 -6.89 -18.61 -5.23
N VAL A 127 -6.35 -17.67 -4.44
CA VAL A 127 -7.14 -16.75 -3.60
C VAL A 127 -7.01 -15.28 -3.95
N LEU A 128 -6.04 -14.86 -4.77
CA LEU A 128 -5.74 -13.44 -5.01
C LEU A 128 -6.93 -12.70 -5.64
N TYR A 129 -7.65 -13.33 -6.58
CA TYR A 129 -8.86 -12.74 -7.15
C TYR A 129 -9.94 -12.51 -6.07
N PHE A 130 -10.21 -13.52 -5.25
CA PHE A 130 -11.18 -13.41 -4.14
C PHE A 130 -10.75 -12.36 -3.12
N CYS A 131 -9.45 -12.20 -2.88
CA CYS A 131 -8.90 -11.16 -2.03
C CYS A 131 -9.18 -9.77 -2.61
N CYS A 132 -8.96 -9.56 -3.92
CA CYS A 132 -9.30 -8.30 -4.59
C CYS A 132 -10.80 -7.97 -4.47
N GLU A 133 -11.68 -8.95 -4.76
CA GLU A 133 -13.14 -8.75 -4.64
C GLU A 133 -13.56 -8.43 -3.21
N THR A 134 -13.00 -9.15 -2.23
CA THR A 134 -13.26 -8.90 -0.80
C THR A 134 -12.88 -7.48 -0.39
N VAL A 135 -11.74 -6.99 -0.87
CA VAL A 135 -11.30 -5.61 -0.62
C VAL A 135 -12.29 -4.62 -1.22
N ILE A 136 -12.69 -4.82 -2.48
CA ILE A 136 -13.67 -3.96 -3.16
C ILE A 136 -14.98 -3.93 -2.36
N GLU A 137 -15.51 -5.08 -1.98
CA GLU A 137 -16.77 -5.19 -1.23
C GLU A 137 -16.73 -4.44 0.11
N ILE A 138 -15.68 -4.66 0.92
CA ILE A 138 -15.53 -4.02 2.23
C ILE A 138 -15.42 -2.50 2.05
N VAL A 139 -14.59 -2.06 1.11
CA VAL A 139 -14.31 -0.64 0.91
C VAL A 139 -15.51 0.08 0.34
N GLN A 140 -16.19 -0.49 -0.67
CA GLN A 140 -17.43 0.08 -1.19
C GLN A 140 -18.51 0.13 -0.10
N GLY A 141 -18.60 -0.90 0.75
CA GLY A 141 -19.50 -0.92 1.91
C GLY A 141 -19.22 0.23 2.88
N ALA A 142 -17.95 0.44 3.23
CA ALA A 142 -17.55 1.53 4.13
C ALA A 142 -17.78 2.91 3.52
N VAL A 143 -17.43 3.10 2.24
CA VAL A 143 -17.53 4.40 1.55
C VAL A 143 -18.98 4.83 1.33
N ARG A 144 -19.92 3.88 1.20
CA ARG A 144 -21.36 4.20 1.14
C ARG A 144 -21.85 4.94 2.38
N GLU A 145 -21.30 4.63 3.53
CA GLU A 145 -21.67 5.25 4.82
C GLU A 145 -20.82 6.48 5.13
N LEU A 146 -19.61 6.57 4.59
CA LEU A 146 -18.72 7.72 4.78
C LEU A 146 -19.26 8.98 4.06
N THR A 147 -19.10 10.12 4.72
CA THR A 147 -19.38 11.46 4.17
C THR A 147 -18.12 12.31 4.05
N GLU A 148 -17.09 11.96 4.83
CA GLU A 148 -15.82 12.69 4.89
C GLU A 148 -14.63 11.71 5.00
N ILE A 149 -13.55 11.99 4.27
CA ILE A 149 -12.22 11.42 4.52
C ILE A 149 -11.35 12.53 5.10
N CYS A 150 -10.77 12.31 6.27
CA CYS A 150 -9.83 13.23 6.89
C CYS A 150 -8.40 12.73 6.66
N LEU A 151 -7.59 13.52 5.95
CA LEU A 151 -6.19 13.19 5.63
C LEU A 151 -5.23 13.47 6.79
N ASP A 152 -5.67 14.10 7.87
CA ASP A 152 -4.80 14.49 8.99
C ASP A 152 -4.20 13.29 9.74
N SER A 153 -4.82 12.12 9.59
CA SER A 153 -4.42 10.88 10.26
C SER A 153 -4.04 9.78 9.29
N VAL A 154 -3.86 10.06 7.99
CA VAL A 154 -3.50 9.00 7.04
C VAL A 154 -2.08 8.49 7.29
N PRO A 155 -1.87 7.16 7.35
CA PRO A 155 -0.59 6.54 7.71
C PRO A 155 0.56 6.85 6.74
N TYR A 156 0.29 7.45 5.58
CA TYR A 156 1.32 7.90 4.65
C TYR A 156 2.22 8.99 5.25
N GLY A 157 1.70 9.83 6.15
CA GLY A 157 2.51 10.77 6.93
C GLY A 157 3.40 10.10 7.99
N LYS A 158 3.15 8.83 8.33
CA LYS A 158 3.87 8.08 9.39
C LYS A 158 4.80 6.99 8.86
N LYS A 159 4.54 6.39 7.69
CA LYS A 159 5.24 5.16 7.25
C LYS A 159 6.63 5.35 6.64
N HIS A 160 7.08 6.57 6.36
CA HIS A 160 8.40 6.80 5.76
C HIS A 160 9.34 7.50 6.73
N GLU A 161 10.04 6.70 7.55
CA GLU A 161 11.20 7.14 8.35
C GLU A 161 12.32 7.82 7.50
N GLY A 162 12.23 7.74 6.17
CA GLY A 162 13.11 8.43 5.24
C GLY A 162 12.74 9.88 4.94
N TYR A 163 11.45 10.26 4.99
CA TYR A 163 11.04 11.61 4.55
C TYR A 163 11.56 12.69 5.48
N GLU A 164 11.55 12.49 6.80
CA GLU A 164 12.08 13.48 7.74
C GLU A 164 13.55 13.80 7.46
N ARG A 165 14.35 12.79 7.06
CA ARG A 165 15.75 12.99 6.70
C ARG A 165 15.88 13.78 5.40
N TYR A 166 15.11 13.42 4.38
CA TYR A 166 15.13 14.13 3.09
C TYR A 166 14.62 15.56 3.24
N GLU A 167 13.52 15.77 3.96
CA GLU A 167 12.94 17.08 4.27
C GLU A 167 13.94 17.95 5.04
N ARG A 168 14.59 17.41 6.07
CA ARG A 168 15.66 18.11 6.79
C ARG A 168 16.81 18.51 5.88
N ILE A 169 17.29 17.59 5.02
CA ILE A 169 18.40 17.88 4.09
C ILE A 169 18.00 18.93 3.05
N LEU A 170 16.77 18.86 2.53
CA LEU A 170 16.25 19.81 1.55
C LEU A 170 16.08 21.19 2.17
N LEU A 171 15.53 21.26 3.38
CA LEU A 171 15.38 22.50 4.15
C LEU A 171 16.76 23.13 4.44
N ASP A 172 17.72 22.34 4.90
CA ASP A 172 19.09 22.80 5.19
C ASP A 172 19.75 23.38 3.93
N ARG A 173 19.66 22.66 2.80
CA ARG A 173 20.17 23.16 1.51
C ARG A 173 19.46 24.42 1.02
N ALA A 174 18.14 24.52 1.24
CA ALA A 174 17.39 25.69 0.84
C ALA A 174 17.80 26.92 1.67
N LEU A 175 17.96 26.75 2.99
CA LEU A 175 18.42 27.80 3.90
C LEU A 175 19.85 28.25 3.56
N ASP A 176 20.74 27.32 3.21
CA ASP A 176 22.11 27.63 2.75
C ASP A 176 22.15 28.40 1.43
N GLN A 177 21.13 28.27 0.58
CA GLN A 177 21.03 29.00 -0.69
C GLN A 177 20.48 30.43 -0.51
N MET A 178 19.88 30.75 0.64
CA MET A 178 19.33 32.07 0.91
C MET A 178 20.42 33.00 1.44
N ALA A 179 20.81 34.00 0.64
CA ALA A 179 21.91 34.92 0.96
C ALA A 179 21.66 35.80 2.21
N ASP A 180 20.40 35.94 2.60
CA ASP A 180 19.92 36.72 3.75
C ASP A 180 19.69 35.87 5.00
N VAL A 181 19.96 34.56 4.97
CA VAL A 181 19.80 33.67 6.12
C VAL A 181 21.16 33.28 6.68
N VAL A 182 21.37 33.49 7.98
CA VAL A 182 22.58 33.05 8.69
C VAL A 182 22.22 32.27 9.96
N PRO A 183 23.03 31.28 10.38
CA PRO A 183 22.79 30.57 11.63
C PRO A 183 23.02 31.49 12.84
N CYS A 184 22.18 31.34 13.85
CA CYS A 184 22.29 32.11 15.09
C CYS A 184 23.66 31.87 15.77
N PRO A 185 24.44 32.92 16.08
CA PRO A 185 25.80 32.79 16.61
C PRO A 185 25.87 32.15 18.00
N ARG A 186 24.73 32.01 18.69
CA ARG A 186 24.65 31.28 19.95
C ARG A 186 24.86 29.78 19.66
N LYS A 187 25.97 29.23 20.20
CA LYS A 187 26.36 27.82 20.03
C LYS A 187 25.30 26.80 20.45
N THR A 188 24.40 27.17 21.34
CA THR A 188 23.29 26.32 21.81
C THR A 188 22.00 26.47 21.00
N CYS A 189 21.93 27.43 20.07
CA CYS A 189 20.71 27.72 19.30
C CYS A 189 20.87 27.37 17.82
N GLN A 190 21.83 27.97 17.12
CA GLN A 190 22.11 27.73 15.69
C GLN A 190 20.91 27.82 14.72
N ASN A 191 19.73 28.28 15.16
CA ASN A 191 18.57 28.43 14.27
C ASN A 191 18.85 29.46 13.16
N PRO A 192 18.30 29.26 11.95
CA PRO A 192 18.41 30.21 10.84
C PRO A 192 17.73 31.54 11.19
N VAL A 193 18.40 32.65 10.92
CA VAL A 193 17.94 34.02 11.19
C VAL A 193 18.11 34.87 9.94
N LEU A 194 17.09 35.66 9.59
CA LEU A 194 17.13 36.62 8.50
C LEU A 194 17.97 37.85 8.88
N VAL A 195 18.85 38.28 7.99
CA VAL A 195 19.66 39.50 8.13
C VAL A 195 19.16 40.52 7.12
N SER A 196 18.48 41.55 7.59
CA SER A 196 18.17 42.72 6.75
C SER A 196 19.45 43.52 6.50
N GLU A 197 19.76 43.82 5.25
CA GLU A 197 20.80 44.80 4.90
C GLU A 197 20.52 46.14 5.61
N ARG A 198 21.56 46.70 6.25
CA ARG A 198 21.53 48.03 6.89
C ARG A 198 22.10 49.08 5.94
#